data_AF-A0A843HHF2-F1
#
_entry.id   AF-A0A843HHF2-F1
#
_cell.length_a   1.000
_cell.length_b   1.000
_cell.length_c   1.000
_cell.angle_alpha   90.00
_cell.angle_beta   90.00
_cell.angle_gamma   90.00
#
_symmetry.space_group_name_H-M   'P 1'
#
loop_
_entity.id
_entity.type
_entity.pdbx_description
1 polymer ?
#
loop_
_entity_poly.entity_id
_entity_poly.type
_entity_poly.pdbx_seq_one_letter_code
_entity_poly.pdbx_strand_id
1 'polypeptide(L)'
;IKDNLNFIVRYCDFYMDYCHEENLSIDGDLAGEILDSIFIIEELSQKEAIDEDEIKSLYESIDEIYENLISINDITLFNNIHLVFTHIIIKTKDKLKQRCMSIE
;
A
#
# COMPACT_ATOMS: atom_id res chain seq x y z
N ILE A 1 9.46 -3.00 9.07
CA ILE A 1 8.79 -2.02 8.19
C ILE A 1 8.90 -2.53 6.77
N LYS A 2 10.13 -2.77 6.27
CA LYS A 2 10.39 -3.37 4.96
C LYS A 2 9.55 -4.61 4.63
N ASP A 3 9.45 -5.59 5.53
CA ASP A 3 8.60 -6.77 5.29
C ASP A 3 7.11 -6.42 5.10
N ASN A 4 6.62 -5.42 5.83
CA ASN A 4 5.25 -4.97 5.69
C ASN A 4 5.04 -4.22 4.36
N LEU A 5 6.02 -3.39 3.95
CA LEU A 5 6.00 -2.70 2.67
C LEU A 5 6.01 -3.69 1.50
N ASN A 6 6.89 -4.69 1.56
CA ASN A 6 6.94 -5.77 0.58
C ASN A 6 5.63 -6.56 0.52
N PHE A 7 4.99 -6.78 1.67
CA PHE A 7 3.67 -7.40 1.70
C PHE A 7 2.63 -6.52 1.01
N ILE A 8 2.65 -5.20 1.26
CA ILE A 8 1.70 -4.25 0.66
C ILE A 8 1.83 -4.26 -0.87
N VAL A 9 3.04 -4.13 -1.39
CA VAL A 9 3.33 -4.16 -2.84
C VAL A 9 2.84 -5.46 -3.45
N ARG A 10 3.29 -6.61 -2.92
CA ARG A 10 2.90 -7.93 -3.44
C ARG A 10 1.40 -8.18 -3.41
N TYR A 11 0.72 -7.64 -2.41
CA TYR A 11 -0.72 -7.76 -2.32
C TYR A 11 -1.42 -7.00 -3.46
N CYS A 12 -0.96 -5.78 -3.74
CA CYS A 12 -1.51 -4.97 -4.82
C CYS A 12 -1.22 -5.61 -6.19
N ASP A 13 0.00 -6.13 -6.41
CA ASP A 13 0.34 -6.86 -7.63
C ASP A 13 -0.60 -8.04 -7.86
N PHE A 14 -0.77 -8.88 -6.82
CA PHE A 14 -1.68 -10.04 -6.88
C PHE A 14 -3.13 -9.62 -7.14
N TYR A 15 -3.55 -8.50 -6.54
CA TYR A 15 -4.88 -7.95 -6.74
C TYR A 15 -5.11 -7.50 -8.19
N MET A 16 -4.15 -6.78 -8.78
CA MET A 16 -4.22 -6.35 -10.17
C MET A 16 -4.23 -7.53 -11.14
N ASP A 17 -3.35 -8.50 -10.92
CA ASP A 17 -3.27 -9.72 -11.72
C ASP A 17 -4.60 -10.49 -11.66
N TYR A 18 -5.16 -10.68 -10.46
CA TYR A 18 -6.46 -11.34 -10.29
C TYR A 18 -7.58 -10.60 -11.05
N CYS A 19 -7.63 -9.28 -10.94
CA CYS A 19 -8.64 -8.49 -11.64
C CYS A 19 -8.50 -8.56 -13.15
N HIS A 20 -7.26 -8.63 -13.66
CA HIS A 20 -7.00 -8.87 -15.08
C HIS A 20 -7.45 -10.27 -15.52
N GLU A 21 -7.06 -11.31 -14.78
CA GLU A 21 -7.38 -12.72 -15.10
C GLU A 21 -8.89 -12.99 -15.09
N GLU A 22 -9.61 -12.44 -14.12
CA GLU A 22 -11.06 -12.62 -13.97
C GLU A 22 -11.90 -11.65 -14.81
N ASN A 23 -11.27 -10.81 -15.65
CA ASN A 23 -11.91 -9.75 -16.44
C ASN A 23 -12.78 -8.81 -15.58
N LEU A 24 -12.32 -8.52 -14.36
CA LEU A 24 -12.98 -7.57 -13.47
C LEU A 24 -12.61 -6.15 -13.92
N SER A 25 -13.63 -5.31 -14.10
CA SER A 25 -13.43 -3.92 -14.49
C SER A 25 -12.96 -3.12 -13.28
N ILE A 26 -11.64 -2.95 -13.14
CA ILE A 26 -11.07 -1.87 -12.32
C ILE A 26 -11.12 -0.56 -13.10
N ASP A 27 -11.44 0.53 -12.43
CA ASP A 27 -11.28 1.87 -12.99
C ASP A 27 -9.79 2.13 -13.31
N GLY A 28 -9.48 2.45 -14.57
CA GLY A 28 -8.11 2.65 -15.01
C GLY A 28 -7.38 3.77 -14.26
N ASP A 29 -8.10 4.77 -13.76
CA ASP A 29 -7.52 5.85 -12.97
C ASP A 29 -7.11 5.32 -11.58
N LEU A 30 -7.99 4.55 -10.91
CA LEU A 30 -7.65 3.88 -9.64
C LEU A 30 -6.47 2.91 -9.78
N ALA A 31 -6.42 2.20 -10.91
CA ALA A 31 -5.30 1.30 -11.18
C ALA A 31 -3.97 2.06 -11.31
N GLY A 32 -3.99 3.22 -11.99
CA GLY A 32 -2.84 4.09 -12.12
C GLY A 32 -2.35 4.61 -10.76
N GLU A 33 -3.26 5.14 -9.93
CA GLU A 33 -2.93 5.68 -8.61
C GLU A 33 -2.31 4.62 -7.67
N ILE A 34 -2.83 3.38 -7.70
CA ILE A 34 -2.25 2.26 -6.95
C ILE A 34 -0.83 1.96 -7.44
N LEU A 35 -0.60 1.91 -8.76
CA LEU A 35 0.71 1.63 -9.35
C LEU A 35 1.73 2.74 -9.03
N ASP A 36 1.32 4.00 -9.10
CA ASP A 36 2.17 5.14 -8.75
C ASP A 36 2.57 5.09 -7.26
N SER A 37 1.63 4.77 -6.38
CA SER A 37 1.90 4.58 -4.95
C SER A 37 2.82 3.38 -4.66
N ILE A 38 2.67 2.27 -5.40
CA ILE A 38 3.59 1.12 -5.30
C ILE A 38 5.01 1.54 -5.67
N PHE A 39 5.17 2.28 -6.77
CA PHE A 39 6.48 2.73 -7.23
C PHE A 39 7.21 3.55 -6.16
N ILE A 40 6.50 4.49 -5.52
CA ILE A 40 7.04 5.29 -4.41
C ILE A 40 7.48 4.39 -3.24
N ILE A 41 6.63 3.44 -2.83
CA ILE A 41 6.94 2.51 -1.74
C ILE A 41 8.18 1.67 -2.08
N GLU A 42 8.27 1.14 -3.30
CA GLU A 42 9.40 0.33 -3.74
C GLU A 42 10.70 1.14 -3.74
N GLU A 43 10.70 2.32 -4.34
CA GLU A 43 11.87 3.21 -4.40
C GLU A 43 12.39 3.52 -2.99
N LEU A 44 11.51 3.98 -2.11
CA LEU A 44 11.88 4.38 -0.75
C LEU A 44 12.25 3.18 0.13
N SER A 45 11.69 1.99 -0.11
CA SER A 45 12.03 0.77 0.64
C SER A 45 13.45 0.24 0.34
N GLN A 46 14.04 0.65 -0.78
CA GLN A 46 15.40 0.29 -1.19
C GLN A 46 16.47 1.21 -0.61
N LYS A 47 16.10 2.41 -0.16
CA LYS A 47 17.04 3.36 0.45
C LYS A 47 17.51 2.87 1.83
N GLU A 48 18.80 3.03 2.12
CA GLU A 48 19.38 2.69 3.44
C GLU A 48 18.93 3.65 4.54
N ALA A 49 18.74 4.92 4.17
CA ALA A 49 18.20 5.97 5.01
C ALA A 49 17.13 6.73 4.23
N ILE A 50 16.05 7.09 4.93
CA ILE A 50 14.96 7.91 4.41
C ILE A 50 14.77 9.10 5.34
N ASP A 51 14.55 10.27 4.76
CA ASP A 51 14.29 11.50 5.53
C ASP A 51 12.80 11.65 5.91
N GLU A 52 12.47 12.73 6.60
CA GLU A 52 11.11 12.97 7.10
C GLU A 52 10.09 13.21 5.98
N ASP A 53 10.47 13.92 4.92
CA ASP A 53 9.61 14.19 3.76
C ASP A 53 9.35 12.88 2.99
N GLU A 54 10.37 12.03 2.87
CA GLU A 54 10.25 10.69 2.28
C GLU A 54 9.38 9.76 3.14
N ILE A 55 9.50 9.80 4.48
CA ILE A 55 8.61 9.04 5.36
C ILE A 55 7.16 9.51 5.20
N LYS A 56 6.93 10.83 5.06
CA LYS A 56 5.61 11.38 4.81
C LYS A 56 5.04 10.90 3.47
N SER A 57 5.83 10.97 2.40
CA SER A 57 5.44 10.46 1.08
C SER A 57 5.06 8.97 1.15
N LEU A 58 5.86 8.16 1.85
CA LEU A 58 5.59 6.73 2.05
C LEU A 58 4.31 6.49 2.85
N TYR A 59 3.97 7.37 3.78
CA TYR A 59 2.72 7.32 4.54
C TYR A 59 1.52 7.66 3.65
N GLU A 60 1.63 8.69 2.81
CA GLU A 60 0.59 9.12 1.87
C GLU A 60 0.31 8.03 0.83
N SER A 61 1.34 7.42 0.23
CA SER A 61 1.17 6.32 -0.73
C SER A 61 0.52 5.07 -0.12
N ILE A 62 0.81 4.77 1.15
CA ILE A 62 0.13 3.68 1.86
C ILE A 62 -1.36 3.99 2.04
N ASP A 63 -1.71 5.24 2.33
CA ASP A 63 -3.10 5.67 2.51
C ASP A 63 -3.87 5.68 1.19
N GLU A 64 -3.26 6.14 0.11
CA GLU A 64 -3.84 6.12 -1.22
C GLU A 64 -4.14 4.69 -1.68
N ILE A 65 -3.19 3.77 -1.50
CA ILE A 65 -3.42 2.33 -1.74
C ILE A 65 -4.58 1.81 -0.90
N TYR A 66 -4.65 2.18 0.39
CA TYR A 66 -5.72 1.74 1.27
C TYR A 66 -7.08 2.21 0.79
N GLU A 67 -7.22 3.52 0.52
CA GLU A 67 -8.46 4.15 0.09
C GLU A 67 -8.94 3.62 -1.26
N ASN A 68 -8.01 3.40 -2.20
CA ASN A 68 -8.33 2.85 -3.51
C ASN A 68 -8.73 1.38 -3.44
N LEU A 69 -8.06 0.57 -2.62
CA LEU A 69 -8.44 -0.84 -2.49
C LEU A 69 -9.77 -1.06 -1.75
N ILE A 70 -10.13 -0.21 -0.79
CA ILE A 70 -11.44 -0.31 -0.11
C ILE A 70 -12.59 0.25 -0.98
N SER A 71 -12.30 1.17 -1.90
CA SER A 71 -13.31 1.71 -2.82
C SER A 71 -13.70 0.69 -3.89
N ILE A 72 -12.81 -0.25 -4.22
CA ILE A 72 -13.11 -1.36 -5.13
C ILE A 72 -13.91 -2.44 -4.37
N ASN A 73 -15.21 -2.18 -4.26
CA ASN A 73 -16.16 -2.88 -3.39
C ASN A 73 -16.62 -4.28 -3.86
N ASP A 74 -15.95 -4.88 -4.85
CA ASP A 74 -16.59 -5.91 -5.70
C ASP A 74 -16.13 -7.36 -5.48
N ILE A 75 -15.22 -7.66 -4.54
CA ILE A 75 -14.68 -9.03 -4.44
C ILE A 75 -14.78 -9.59 -3.02
N THR A 76 -15.75 -10.49 -2.82
CA THR A 76 -15.99 -11.18 -1.55
C THR A 76 -14.77 -11.98 -1.04
N LEU A 77 -13.92 -12.48 -1.96
CA LEU A 77 -12.67 -13.18 -1.63
C LEU A 77 -11.65 -12.25 -0.96
N PHE A 78 -11.67 -10.97 -1.34
CA PHE A 78 -10.75 -9.98 -0.84
C PHE A 78 -11.17 -9.40 0.50
N ASN A 79 -12.44 -9.45 0.92
CA ASN A 79 -12.85 -8.93 2.24
C ASN A 79 -12.03 -9.49 3.42
N ASN A 80 -11.71 -10.79 3.44
CA ASN A 80 -10.89 -11.36 4.51
C ASN A 80 -9.40 -11.00 4.37
N ILE A 81 -8.91 -10.84 3.15
CA ILE A 81 -7.51 -10.47 2.92
C ILE A 81 -7.32 -8.98 3.16
N HIS A 82 -8.28 -8.14 2.78
CA HIS A 82 -8.41 -6.73 3.16
C HIS A 82 -8.34 -6.57 4.68
N LEU A 83 -8.99 -7.41 5.50
CA LEU A 83 -8.84 -7.31 6.96
C LEU A 83 -7.38 -7.49 7.42
N VAL A 84 -6.66 -8.47 6.86
CA VAL A 84 -5.24 -8.70 7.16
C VAL A 84 -4.40 -7.54 6.63
N PHE A 85 -4.69 -7.08 5.41
CA PHE A 85 -4.03 -5.97 4.76
C PHE A 85 -4.18 -4.66 5.53
N THR A 86 -5.40 -4.31 5.95
CA THR A 86 -5.70 -3.19 6.85
C THR A 86 -4.89 -3.27 8.14
N HIS A 87 -4.79 -4.45 8.75
CA HIS A 87 -3.96 -4.61 9.94
C HIS A 87 -2.47 -4.36 9.66
N ILE A 88 -1.96 -4.82 8.52
CA ILE A 88 -0.57 -4.58 8.10
C ILE A 88 -0.34 -3.10 7.82
N ILE A 89 -1.26 -2.42 7.14
CA ILE A 89 -1.21 -0.97 6.90
C ILE A 89 -1.13 -0.21 8.21
N ILE A 90 -2.10 -0.41 9.12
CA ILE A 90 -2.14 0.28 10.42
C ILE A 90 -0.82 0.07 11.18
N LYS A 91 -0.36 -1.18 11.26
CA LYS A 91 0.90 -1.53 11.94
C LYS A 91 2.12 -0.89 11.28
N THR A 92 2.08 -0.68 9.98
CA THR A 92 3.17 0.00 9.23
C THR A 92 3.17 1.48 9.52
N LYS A 93 2.01 2.12 9.43
CA LYS A 93 1.80 3.53 9.76
C LYS A 93 2.21 3.86 11.20
N ASP A 94 1.84 3.02 12.16
CA ASP A 94 2.24 3.20 13.57
C ASP A 94 3.76 3.15 13.74
N LYS A 95 4.44 2.22 13.07
CA LYS A 95 5.90 2.10 13.11
C LYS A 95 6.62 3.28 12.42
N LEU A 96 6.05 3.80 11.34
CA LEU A 96 6.58 5.01 10.67
C LEU A 96 6.42 6.23 11.59
N LYS A 97 5.24 6.40 12.19
CA LYS A 97 4.97 7.48 13.15
C LYS A 97 5.90 7.45 14.35
N GLN A 98 6.15 6.26 14.92
CA GLN A 98 7.13 6.09 16.00
C GLN A 98 8.55 6.49 15.59
N ARG A 99 8.96 6.23 14.34
CA ARG A 99 10.26 6.66 13.82
C ARG A 99 10.36 8.18 13.74
N CYS A 100 9.33 8.87 13.25
CA CYS A 100 9.31 10.34 13.22
C CYS A 100 9.36 10.94 14.64
N MET A 101 8.56 10.41 15.58
CA MET A 101 8.54 10.89 16.97
C MET A 101 9.80 10.54 17.78
N SER A 102 10.65 9.63 17.30
CA SER A 102 11.93 9.28 17.96
C SER A 102 13.09 10.19 17.53
N ILE A 103 12.84 11.15 16.64
CA ILE A 103 13.85 12.09 16.11
C ILE A 103 13.82 13.44 16.87
N GLU A 104 12.87 13.67 17.77
CA GLU A 104 12.84 14.80 18.73
C GLU A 104 13.49 14.43 20.08
#